data_AF-A0A239PMW5-F1
#
_entry.id   AF-A0A239PMW5-F1
#
_cell.length_a   1.000
_cell.length_b   1.000
_cell.length_c   1.000
_cell.angle_alpha   90.00
_cell.angle_beta   90.00
_cell.angle_gamma   90.00
#
_symmetry.space_group_name_H-M   'P 1'
#
loop_
_entity.id
_entity.type
_entity.pdbx_description
1 polymer ?
#
loop_
_entity_poly.entity_id
_entity_poly.type
_entity_poly.pdbx_seq_one_letter_code
_entity_poly.pdbx_strand_id
1 'polypeptide(L)'
;MTVAWLTIFGAALTTLAATTSLGMVILPERWSRLEARAYGGARRPWWVWVLAGLLLAVWGIGAVDHALHPAAGRTWAGWALVVGVPALWAVKSAALVFNPKGRAVVSSMSDPKAWRQIGLARLPIVPVLAVLTLFA
;
A
#
# COMPACT_ATOMS: atom_id res chain seq x y z
N MET A 1 -0.40 -2.98 28.11
CA MET A 1 -0.41 -2.06 26.96
C MET A 1 -1.11 -2.78 25.82
N THR A 2 -2.36 -2.43 25.53
CA THR A 2 -3.08 -2.98 24.37
C THR A 2 -2.41 -2.45 23.11
N VAL A 3 -1.92 -3.33 22.25
CA VAL A 3 -1.38 -2.91 20.95
C VAL A 3 -2.55 -2.36 20.14
N ALA A 4 -2.56 -1.06 19.87
CA ALA A 4 -3.59 -0.46 19.02
C ALA A 4 -3.45 -1.04 17.61
N TRP A 5 -4.51 -1.68 17.10
CA TRP A 5 -4.48 -2.34 15.79
C TRP A 5 -4.20 -1.36 14.66
N LEU A 6 -4.57 -0.09 14.87
CA LEU A 6 -4.26 1.01 13.96
C LEU A 6 -2.74 1.25 13.83
N THR A 7 -1.97 1.13 14.90
CA THR A 7 -0.51 1.23 14.86
C THR A 7 0.10 0.07 14.08
N ILE A 8 -0.41 -1.15 14.27
CA ILE A 8 0.01 -2.32 13.47
C ILE A 8 -0.27 -2.07 11.98
N PHE A 9 -1.46 -1.57 11.66
CA PHE A 9 -1.84 -1.25 10.29
C PHE A 9 -0.92 -0.18 9.67
N GLY A 10 -0.71 0.93 10.37
CA GLY A 10 0.16 2.02 9.93
C GLY A 10 1.62 1.57 9.74
N ALA A 11 2.14 0.77 10.67
CA ALA A 11 3.46 0.19 10.56
C ALA A 11 3.57 -0.76 9.36
N ALA A 12 2.59 -1.66 9.17
CA ALA A 12 2.54 -2.56 8.03
C ALA A 12 2.51 -1.82 6.69
N LEU A 13 1.68 -0.76 6.58
CA LEU A 13 1.64 0.10 5.39
C LEU A 13 2.98 0.79 5.14
N THR A 14 3.61 1.33 6.19
CA THR A 14 4.91 2.00 6.10
C THR A 14 5.98 1.03 5.60
N THR A 15 6.04 -0.17 6.17
CA THR A 15 6.97 -1.22 5.77
C THR A 15 6.71 -1.69 4.34
N LEU A 16 5.46 -1.89 3.93
CA LEU A 16 5.11 -2.26 2.55
C LEU A 16 5.49 -1.14 1.56
N ALA A 17 5.20 0.12 1.89
CA ALA A 17 5.58 1.25 1.06
C ALA A 17 7.10 1.33 0.90
N ALA A 18 7.87 1.18 1.98
CA ALA A 18 9.33 1.19 1.97
C ALA A 18 9.90 0.02 1.15
N THR A 19 9.50 -1.22 1.46
CA THR A 19 10.03 -2.42 0.81
C THR A 19 9.71 -2.46 -0.67
N THR A 20 8.48 -2.10 -1.08
CA THR A 20 8.14 -2.04 -2.51
C THR A 20 8.87 -0.93 -3.25
N SER A 21 9.04 0.25 -2.63
CA SER A 21 9.76 1.36 -3.25
C SER A 21 11.25 1.06 -3.38
N LEU A 22 11.88 0.53 -2.34
CA LEU A 22 13.29 0.09 -2.38
C LEU A 22 13.48 -1.07 -3.35
N GLY A 23 12.55 -2.01 -3.43
CA GLY A 23 12.57 -3.11 -4.39
C GLY A 23 12.60 -2.61 -5.85
N MET A 24 11.77 -1.60 -6.16
CA MET A 24 11.76 -0.94 -7.48
C MET A 24 13.09 -0.22 -7.78
N VAL A 25 13.73 0.39 -6.78
CA VAL A 25 14.99 1.13 -6.97
C VAL A 25 16.19 0.18 -7.13
N ILE A 26 16.31 -0.79 -6.23
CA ILE A 26 17.49 -1.67 -6.12
C ILE A 26 17.44 -2.78 -7.17
N LEU A 27 16.25 -3.36 -7.42
CA LEU A 27 16.07 -4.55 -8.25
C LEU A 27 15.02 -4.33 -9.37
N PRO A 28 15.16 -3.29 -10.22
CA PRO A 28 14.11 -2.88 -11.16
C PRO A 28 13.72 -3.97 -12.17
N GLU A 29 14.66 -4.77 -12.66
CA GLU A 29 14.37 -5.86 -13.60
C GLU A 29 13.62 -7.04 -12.95
N ARG A 30 13.93 -7.34 -11.68
CA ARG A 30 13.16 -8.34 -10.91
C ARG A 30 11.76 -7.80 -10.62
N TRP A 31 11.66 -6.51 -10.36
CA TRP A 31 10.38 -5.83 -10.13
C TRP A 31 9.49 -5.87 -11.37
N SER A 32 10.01 -5.53 -12.56
CA SER A 32 9.26 -5.61 -13.83
C SER A 32 8.69 -7.01 -14.07
N ARG A 33 9.50 -8.07 -13.84
CA ARG A 33 9.05 -9.47 -13.95
C ARG A 33 7.98 -9.84 -12.92
N LEU A 34 8.12 -9.36 -11.68
CA LEU A 34 7.13 -9.57 -10.63
C LEU A 34 5.79 -8.91 -11.00
N GLU A 35 5.83 -7.66 -11.48
CA GLU A 35 4.65 -6.91 -11.90
C GLU A 35 3.94 -7.59 -13.07
N ALA A 36 4.69 -8.01 -14.10
CA ALA A 36 4.14 -8.75 -15.23
C ALA A 36 3.50 -10.07 -14.78
N ARG A 37 4.09 -10.79 -13.83
CA ARG A 37 3.52 -12.02 -13.28
C ARG A 37 2.28 -11.77 -12.42
N ALA A 38 2.25 -10.68 -11.67
CA ALA A 38 1.15 -10.34 -10.77
C ALA A 38 -0.07 -9.76 -11.52
N TYR A 39 0.17 -8.93 -12.53
CA TYR A 39 -0.86 -8.12 -13.20
C TYR A 39 -0.94 -8.27 -14.72
N GLY A 40 0.07 -8.83 -15.38
CA GLY A 40 0.09 -9.00 -16.85
C GLY A 40 -0.71 -10.19 -17.38
N GLY A 41 -1.05 -11.16 -16.52
CA GLY A 41 -1.82 -12.35 -16.91
C GLY A 41 -3.34 -12.20 -16.80
N ALA A 42 -4.09 -13.11 -17.44
CA ALA A 42 -5.56 -13.15 -17.38
C ALA A 42 -6.10 -13.44 -15.97
N ARG A 43 -5.35 -14.19 -15.16
CA ARG A 43 -5.69 -14.52 -13.76
C ARG A 43 -4.57 -14.10 -12.82
N ARG A 44 -4.94 -13.46 -11.71
CA ARG A 44 -3.98 -13.05 -10.67
C ARG A 44 -3.51 -14.28 -9.87
N PRO A 45 -2.23 -14.34 -9.48
CA PRO A 45 -1.74 -15.38 -8.59
C PRO A 45 -2.49 -15.38 -7.25
N TRP A 46 -2.68 -16.57 -6.65
CA TRP A 46 -3.38 -16.71 -5.37
C TRP A 46 -2.73 -15.90 -4.22
N TRP A 47 -1.41 -15.79 -4.21
CA TRP A 47 -0.68 -15.06 -3.17
C TRP A 47 -1.01 -13.55 -3.17
N VAL A 48 -1.35 -12.97 -4.34
CA VAL A 48 -1.80 -11.56 -4.42
C VAL A 48 -3.10 -11.39 -3.65
N TRP A 49 -4.03 -12.33 -3.79
CA TRP A 49 -5.30 -12.32 -3.07
C TRP A 49 -5.12 -12.51 -1.57
N VAL A 50 -4.22 -13.40 -1.17
CA VAL A 50 -3.91 -13.62 0.25
C VAL A 50 -3.31 -12.37 0.89
N LEU A 51 -2.33 -11.73 0.25
CA LEU A 51 -1.74 -10.48 0.76
C LEU A 51 -2.75 -9.35 0.82
N ALA A 52 -3.61 -9.22 -0.20
CA ALA A 52 -4.68 -8.22 -0.21
C ALA A 52 -5.70 -8.47 0.92
N GLY A 53 -6.12 -9.72 1.10
CA GLY A 53 -7.04 -10.12 2.17
C GLY A 53 -6.46 -9.87 3.56
N LEU A 54 -5.18 -10.20 3.77
CA LEU A 54 -4.50 -9.93 5.03
C LEU A 54 -4.42 -8.43 5.33
N LEU A 55 -4.07 -7.62 4.33
CA LEU A 55 -3.99 -6.17 4.50
C LEU A 55 -5.36 -5.56 4.80
N LEU A 56 -6.41 -6.02 4.14
CA LEU A 56 -7.79 -5.61 4.40
C LEU A 56 -8.28 -6.05 5.78
N ALA A 57 -7.89 -7.24 6.25
CA ALA A 57 -8.23 -7.71 7.59
C ALA A 57 -7.58 -6.85 8.67
N VAL A 58 -6.27 -6.56 8.54
CA VAL A 58 -5.54 -5.69 9.47
C VAL A 58 -6.13 -4.28 9.46
N TRP A 59 -6.45 -3.74 8.28
CA TRP A 59 -7.15 -2.45 8.16
C TRP A 59 -8.52 -2.48 8.85
N GLY A 60 -9.34 -3.48 8.57
CA GLY A 60 -10.71 -3.57 9.09
C GLY A 60 -10.73 -3.68 10.62
N ILE A 61 -9.84 -4.50 11.20
CA ILE A 61 -9.71 -4.60 12.66
C ILE A 61 -9.24 -3.26 13.23
N GLY A 62 -8.24 -2.61 12.61
CA GLY A 62 -7.76 -1.28 13.02
C GLY A 62 -8.82 -0.19 12.93
N ALA A 63 -9.66 -0.21 11.90
CA ALA A 63 -10.76 0.72 11.71
C ALA A 63 -11.87 0.56 12.76
N VAL A 64 -12.24 -0.69 13.06
CA VAL A 64 -13.22 -1.01 14.11
C VAL A 64 -12.67 -0.60 15.49
N ASP A 65 -11.42 -0.94 15.78
CA ASP A 65 -10.75 -0.56 17.03
C ASP A 65 -10.71 0.96 17.23
N HIS A 66 -10.37 1.70 16.18
CA HIS A 66 -10.36 3.18 16.17
C HIS A 66 -11.77 3.78 16.36
N ALA A 67 -12.80 3.16 15.77
CA ALA A 67 -14.17 3.65 15.88
C ALA A 67 -14.78 3.39 17.28
N LEU A 68 -14.44 2.27 17.91
CA LEU A 68 -15.04 1.82 19.18
C LEU A 68 -14.36 2.39 20.43
N HIS A 69 -13.14 2.93 20.33
CA HIS A 69 -12.39 3.49 21.47
C HIS A 69 -12.20 5.02 21.39
N PRO A 70 -13.29 5.82 21.53
CA PRO A 70 -13.26 7.26 21.32
C PRO A 70 -12.43 8.05 22.34
N ALA A 71 -12.20 7.48 23.54
CA ALA A 71 -11.47 8.14 24.62
C ALA A 71 -9.94 8.18 24.40
N ALA A 72 -9.40 7.39 23.46
CA ALA A 72 -7.96 7.26 23.23
C ALA A 72 -7.47 7.83 21.89
N GLY A 73 -8.31 8.08 20.88
CA GLY A 73 -7.75 8.52 19.60
C GLY A 73 -8.74 8.72 18.46
N ARG A 74 -9.44 9.87 18.42
CA ARG A 74 -9.90 10.48 17.15
C ARG A 74 -8.89 11.51 16.68
N THR A 75 -7.64 11.10 16.57
CA THR A 75 -6.59 11.93 16.00
C THR A 75 -6.88 12.10 14.51
N TRP A 76 -6.59 13.28 13.97
CA TRP A 76 -6.69 13.50 12.52
C TRP A 76 -5.79 12.53 11.74
N ALA A 77 -4.66 12.12 12.35
CA ALA A 77 -3.73 11.15 11.79
C ALA A 77 -4.35 9.74 11.72
N GLY A 78 -5.08 9.33 12.76
CA GLY A 78 -5.83 8.07 12.74
C GLY A 78 -6.90 8.06 11.66
N TRP A 79 -7.67 9.15 11.51
CA TRP A 79 -8.62 9.29 10.40
C TRP A 79 -7.95 9.29 9.02
N ALA A 80 -6.79 9.92 8.90
CA ALA A 80 -6.00 9.87 7.67
C ALA A 80 -5.57 8.44 7.32
N LEU A 81 -5.19 7.62 8.31
CA LEU A 81 -4.85 6.21 8.09
C LEU A 81 -6.07 5.34 7.78
N VAL A 82 -7.17 5.51 8.50
CA VAL A 82 -8.36 4.65 8.36
C VAL A 82 -9.16 4.97 7.10
N VAL A 83 -9.24 6.25 6.72
CA VAL A 83 -10.10 6.72 5.61
C VAL A 83 -9.28 7.33 4.50
N GLY A 84 -8.40 8.29 4.80
CA GLY A 84 -7.67 9.06 3.79
C GLY A 84 -6.79 8.20 2.88
N VAL A 85 -5.91 7.38 3.47
CA VAL A 85 -4.99 6.50 2.75
C VAL A 85 -5.76 5.45 1.93
N PRO A 86 -6.73 4.70 2.49
CA PRO A 86 -7.57 3.78 1.72
C PRO A 86 -8.33 4.46 0.58
N ALA A 87 -8.86 5.67 0.77
CA ALA A 87 -9.56 6.40 -0.28
C ALA A 87 -8.62 6.74 -1.45
N LEU A 88 -7.42 7.26 -1.16
CA LEU A 88 -6.40 7.54 -2.19
C LEU A 88 -5.99 6.25 -2.92
N TRP A 89 -5.85 5.15 -2.20
CA TRP A 89 -5.56 3.84 -2.80
C TRP A 89 -6.71 3.30 -3.65
N ALA A 90 -7.96 3.52 -3.27
CA ALA A 90 -9.11 3.14 -4.07
C ALA A 90 -9.12 3.88 -5.41
N VAL A 91 -8.87 5.19 -5.40
CA VAL A 91 -8.76 6.01 -6.62
C VAL A 91 -7.61 5.50 -7.50
N LYS A 92 -6.42 5.30 -6.92
CA LYS A 92 -5.27 4.74 -7.65
C LYS A 92 -5.56 3.35 -8.23
N SER A 93 -6.22 2.50 -7.46
CA SER A 93 -6.54 1.13 -7.87
C SER A 93 -7.59 1.11 -8.98
N ALA A 94 -8.58 2.00 -8.94
CA ALA A 94 -9.52 2.19 -10.02
C ALA A 94 -8.79 2.59 -11.31
N ALA A 95 -7.84 3.52 -11.23
CA ALA A 95 -7.08 4.00 -12.38
C ALA A 95 -6.10 2.98 -12.97
N LEU A 96 -5.45 2.16 -12.14
CA LEU A 96 -4.34 1.29 -12.56
C LEU A 96 -4.64 -0.20 -12.49
N VAL A 97 -5.31 -0.66 -11.45
CA VAL A 97 -5.45 -2.09 -11.13
C VAL A 97 -6.72 -2.67 -11.76
N PHE A 98 -7.84 -1.96 -11.64
CA PHE A 98 -9.13 -2.40 -12.15
C PHE A 98 -9.40 -1.92 -13.58
N ASN A 99 -8.75 -0.85 -14.03
CA ASN A 99 -8.77 -0.40 -15.42
C ASN A 99 -7.83 -1.24 -16.31
N PRO A 100 -8.34 -1.93 -17.36
CA PRO A 100 -7.49 -2.71 -18.27
C PRO A 100 -6.38 -1.90 -18.95
N LYS A 101 -6.67 -0.65 -19.35
CA LYS A 101 -5.67 0.22 -20.00
C LYS A 101 -4.57 0.62 -19.03
N GLY A 102 -4.93 1.04 -17.83
CA GLY A 102 -3.97 1.38 -16.77
C GLY A 102 -3.09 0.19 -16.40
N ARG A 103 -3.68 -1.00 -16.31
CA ARG A 103 -2.94 -2.23 -16.03
C ARG A 103 -1.93 -2.55 -17.12
N ALA A 104 -2.35 -2.47 -18.38
CA ALA A 104 -1.47 -2.71 -19.53
C ALA A 104 -0.24 -1.80 -19.49
N VAL A 105 -0.44 -0.49 -19.25
CA VAL A 105 0.65 0.51 -19.16
C VAL A 105 1.71 0.12 -18.12
N VAL A 106 1.27 -0.32 -16.93
CA VAL A 106 2.19 -0.68 -15.85
C VAL A 106 2.84 -2.05 -16.11
N SER A 107 2.06 -3.04 -16.57
CA SER A 107 2.57 -4.40 -16.82
C SER A 107 3.48 -4.51 -18.05
N SER A 108 3.36 -3.59 -19.02
CA SER A 108 4.25 -3.54 -20.19
C SER A 108 5.54 -2.76 -19.93
N MET A 109 5.70 -2.17 -18.74
CA MET A 109 6.88 -1.38 -18.39
C MET A 109 8.10 -2.28 -18.17
N SER A 110 8.96 -2.33 -19.18
CA SER A 110 10.23 -3.06 -19.15
C SER A 110 11.43 -2.19 -18.80
N ASP A 111 11.34 -0.86 -18.94
CA ASP A 111 12.45 0.05 -18.70
C ASP A 111 12.82 0.10 -17.19
N PRO A 112 14.05 -0.33 -16.82
CA PRO A 112 14.52 -0.27 -15.44
C PRO A 112 14.59 1.16 -14.88
N LYS A 113 14.83 2.17 -15.73
CA LYS A 113 14.91 3.57 -15.31
C LYS A 113 13.55 4.08 -14.85
N ALA A 114 12.48 3.72 -15.55
CA ALA A 114 11.11 4.06 -15.18
C ALA A 114 10.76 3.47 -13.79
N TRP A 115 11.09 2.21 -13.53
CA TRP A 115 10.87 1.59 -12.22
C TRP A 115 11.63 2.30 -11.09
N ARG A 116 12.89 2.67 -11.31
CA ARG A 116 13.67 3.45 -10.33
C ARG A 116 13.03 4.80 -10.04
N GLN A 117 12.58 5.51 -11.08
CA GLN A 117 11.90 6.80 -10.91
C GLN A 117 10.61 6.66 -10.12
N ILE A 118 9.79 5.63 -10.39
CA ILE A 118 8.57 5.34 -9.62
C ILE A 118 8.91 5.04 -8.16
N GLY A 119 9.92 4.20 -7.91
CA GLY A 119 10.36 3.87 -6.55
C GLY A 119 10.82 5.11 -5.78
N LEU A 120 11.64 5.95 -6.39
CA LEU A 120 12.12 7.21 -5.80
C LEU A 120 10.97 8.19 -5.54
N ALA A 121 10.03 8.33 -6.48
CA ALA A 121 8.86 9.20 -6.32
C ALA A 121 7.92 8.74 -5.18
N ARG A 122 7.95 7.45 -4.83
CA ARG A 122 7.13 6.88 -3.74
C ARG A 122 7.82 6.91 -2.38
N LEU A 123 9.15 7.00 -2.31
CA LEU A 123 9.89 7.01 -1.05
C LEU A 123 9.44 8.11 -0.07
N PRO A 124 9.12 9.35 -0.50
CA PRO A 124 8.61 10.38 0.41
C PRO A 124 7.32 10.01 1.15
N ILE A 125 6.54 9.05 0.65
CA ILE A 125 5.33 8.57 1.33
C ILE A 125 5.68 7.79 2.61
N VAL A 126 6.85 7.14 2.66
CA VAL A 126 7.28 6.34 3.80
C VAL A 126 7.37 7.16 5.10
N PRO A 127 8.11 8.29 5.17
CA PRO A 127 8.14 9.10 6.38
C PRO A 127 6.77 9.71 6.69
N VAL A 128 5.95 10.04 5.68
CA VAL A 128 4.57 10.52 5.91
C VAL A 128 3.73 9.46 6.63
N LEU A 129 3.72 8.22 6.16
CA LEU A 129 3.00 7.12 6.80
C LEU A 129 3.55 6.81 8.19
N ALA A 130 4.87 6.86 8.37
CA ALA A 130 5.50 6.67 9.67
C ALA A 130 5.04 7.73 10.68
N VAL A 131 5.05 9.01 10.27
CA VAL A 131 4.55 10.13 11.08
C VAL A 131 3.07 9.94 11.40
N LEU A 132 2.23 9.65 10.40
CA LEU A 132 0.81 9.37 10.64
C LEU A 132 0.61 8.23 11.66
N THR A 133 1.42 7.18 11.59
CA THR A 133 1.36 6.04 12.52
C THR A 133 1.76 6.43 13.94
N LEU A 134 2.73 7.33 14.11
CA LEU A 134 3.18 7.81 15.42
C LEU A 134 2.17 8.76 16.09
N PHE A 135 1.41 9.51 15.28
CA PHE A 135 0.41 10.47 15.75
C PHE A 135 -1.03 9.93 15.73
N ALA A 136 -1.23 8.69 15.28
CA ALA A 136 -2.53 8.02 15.22
C ALA A 136 -2.93 7.49 16.60
#